data_AF-A0A2S8IKK3-F1
#
_entry.id   AF-A0A2S8IKK3-F1
#
_cell.length_a   1.000
_cell.length_b   1.000
_cell.length_c   1.000
_cell.angle_alpha   90.00
_cell.angle_beta   90.00
_cell.angle_gamma   90.00
#
_symmetry.space_group_name_H-M   'P 1'
#
loop_
_entity.id
_entity.type
_entity.pdbx_description
1 polymer ?
#
loop_
_entity_poly.entity_id
_entity_poly.type
_entity_poly.pdbx_seq_one_letter_code
_entity_poly.pdbx_strand_id
1 'polypeptide(L)' 'MCSDLTKLGDDELLARLDEHRALLGESIANDYGCETVRGVTRRITAFEAELDRRGSATSRDAT' A
#
# COMPACT_ATOMS: atom_id res chain seq x y z
N MET A 1 -13.29 6.00 -1.22
CA MET A 1 -13.26 5.33 0.09
C MET A 1 -11.88 4.72 0.27
N CYS A 2 -11.02 5.34 1.08
CA CYS A 2 -9.86 4.63 1.65
C CYS A 2 -10.44 3.80 2.79
N SER A 3 -10.41 2.48 2.70
CA SER A 3 -10.56 1.65 3.89
C SER A 3 -9.59 2.17 4.94
N ASP A 4 -10.03 2.32 6.19
CA ASP A 4 -9.17 2.74 7.29
C ASP A 4 -7.99 1.75 7.40
N LEU A 5 -6.87 2.06 6.75
CA LEU A 5 -5.66 1.23 6.72
C LEU A 5 -5.18 0.91 8.15
N THR A 6 -5.45 1.82 9.08
CA THR A 6 -5.17 1.70 10.51
C THR A 6 -5.96 0.58 11.20
N LYS A 7 -7.06 0.07 10.60
CA LYS A 7 -7.85 -1.04 11.15
C LYS A 7 -7.44 -2.41 10.62
N LEU A 8 -6.65 -2.45 9.54
CA LEU A 8 -6.16 -3.69 8.94
C LEU A 8 -4.99 -4.23 9.77
N GLY A 9 -4.84 -5.55 9.86
CA GLY A 9 -3.62 -6.16 10.41
C GLY A 9 -2.43 -5.98 9.46
N ASP A 10 -1.21 -6.16 9.95
CA ASP A 10 0.02 -6.02 9.14
C ASP A 10 0.06 -7.02 7.98
N ASP A 11 -0.34 -8.28 8.19
CA ASP A 11 -0.46 -9.28 7.13
C ASP A 11 -1.48 -8.88 6.05
N GLU A 12 -2.61 -8.29 6.45
CA GLU A 12 -3.64 -7.85 5.51
C GLU A 12 -3.22 -6.58 4.74
N LEU A 13 -2.48 -5.69 5.39
CA LEU A 13 -1.83 -4.55 4.73
C LEU A 13 -0.82 -5.01 3.68
N LEU A 14 0.01 -5.99 4.01
CA LEU A 14 1.00 -6.56 3.09
C LEU A 14 0.32 -7.24 1.90
N ALA A 15 -0.73 -8.04 2.14
CA ALA A 15 -1.49 -8.69 1.07
C ALA A 15 -2.12 -7.68 0.10
N ARG A 16 -2.71 -6.59 0.62
CA ARG A 16 -3.32 -5.54 -0.21
C ARG A 16 -2.28 -4.67 -0.91
N LEU A 17 -1.12 -4.44 -0.30
CA LEU A 17 0.00 -3.80 -0.95
C LEU A 17 0.50 -4.60 -2.15
N ASP A 18 0.62 -5.93 -2.00
CA ASP A 18 1.05 -6.81 -3.08
C ASP A 18 0.05 -6.83 -4.25
N GLU A 19 -1.26 -6.93 -3.94
CA GLU A 19 -2.33 -6.80 -4.92
C GLU A 19 -2.24 -5.49 -5.72
N HIS A 20 -2.04 -4.35 -5.02
CA HIS A 20 -1.89 -3.07 -5.69
C HIS A 20 -0.61 -2.97 -6.54
N ARG A 21 0.50 -3.59 -6.13
CA ARG A 21 1.72 -3.66 -6.94
C ARG A 21 1.52 -4.49 -8.20
N ALA A 22 0.82 -5.63 -8.10
CA ALA A 22 0.45 -6.45 -9.25
C ALA A 22 -0.43 -5.65 -10.23
N LEU A 23 -1.45 -4.96 -9.71
CA LEU A 23 -2.33 -4.08 -10.51
C LEU A 23 -1.56 -2.93 -11.18
N LEU A 24 -0.53 -2.37 -10.52
CA LEU A 24 0.32 -1.34 -11.11
C LEU A 24 1.12 -1.91 -12.29
N GLY A 25 1.71 -3.10 -12.11
CA GLY A 25 2.43 -3.81 -13.16
C GLY A 25 1.55 -4.09 -14.37
N GLU A 26 0.34 -4.60 -14.15
CA GLU A 26 -0.67 -4.82 -15.19
C GLU A 26 -1.09 -3.50 -15.86
N SER A 27 -1.30 -2.44 -15.07
CA SER A 27 -1.67 -1.11 -15.57
C SER A 27 -0.63 -0.52 -16.52
N ILE A 28 0.65 -0.70 -16.20
CA ILE A 28 1.78 -0.27 -17.03
C ILE A 28 1.90 -1.17 -18.27
N ALA A 29 1.80 -2.49 -18.10
CA ALA A 29 1.96 -3.44 -19.20
C ALA A 29 0.86 -3.30 -20.26
N ASN A 30 -0.36 -2.94 -19.86
CA ASN A 30 -1.51 -2.79 -20.74
C ASN A 30 -1.78 -1.33 -21.14
N ASP A 31 -0.86 -0.40 -20.84
CA ASP A 31 -0.96 1.04 -21.20
C ASP A 31 -2.32 1.66 -20.83
N TYR A 32 -2.88 1.29 -19.67
CA TYR A 32 -4.21 1.75 -19.19
C TYR A 32 -4.28 3.27 -18.90
N GLY A 33 -3.22 4.02 -19.18
CA GLY A 33 -3.14 5.47 -19.01
C GLY A 33 -2.55 5.92 -17.67
N CYS A 34 -1.94 7.11 -17.69
CA CYS A 34 -1.22 7.70 -16.55
C CYS A 34 -2.11 7.92 -15.31
N GLU A 35 -3.39 8.16 -15.49
CA GLU A 35 -4.34 8.41 -14.41
C GLU A 35 -4.61 7.16 -13.56
N THR A 36 -4.79 5.99 -14.18
CA THR A 36 -4.91 4.69 -13.51
C THR A 36 -3.63 4.36 -12.74
N VAL A 37 -2.48 4.46 -13.41
CA VAL A 37 -1.15 4.25 -12.81
C VAL A 37 -0.93 5.15 -11.60
N ARG A 38 -1.28 6.43 -11.70
CA ARG A 38 -1.14 7.41 -10.60
C ARG A 38 -2.07 7.10 -9.43
N GLY A 39 -3.29 6.63 -9.71
CA GLY A 39 -4.25 6.20 -8.70
C GLY A 39 -3.75 5.00 -7.89
N VAL A 40 -3.23 3.97 -8.57
CA VAL A 40 -2.68 2.77 -7.93
C VAL A 40 -1.40 3.10 -7.15
N THR A 41 -0.50 3.90 -7.75
CA THR A 41 0.74 4.35 -7.08
C THR A 41 0.44 5.09 -5.78
N ARG A 42 -0.55 6.00 -5.78
CA ARG A 42 -0.95 6.73 -4.57
C ARG A 42 -1.44 5.80 -3.46
N ARG A 43 -2.14 4.71 -3.81
CA ARG A 43 -2.58 3.71 -2.83
C ARG A 43 -1.39 2.97 -2.25
N ILE A 44 -0.48 2.48 -3.09
CA ILE A 44 0.77 1.80 -2.67
C ILE A 44 1.52 2.65 -1.64
N THR A 45 1.75 3.93 -1.93
CA THR A 45 2.44 4.83 -0.98
C THR A 45 1.72 4.95 0.37
N ALA A 46 0.39 4.93 0.39
CA ALA A 46 -0.37 4.97 1.64
C ALA A 46 -0.23 3.69 2.47
N PHE A 47 -0.19 2.52 1.83
CA PHE A 47 0.06 1.24 2.50
C PHE A 47 1.50 1.18 3.04
N GLU A 48 2.49 1.59 2.25
CA GLU A 48 3.90 1.63 2.68
C GLU A 48 4.11 2.58 3.87
N ALA A 49 3.47 3.76 3.86
CA ALA A 49 3.54 4.70 4.97
C ALA A 49 2.91 4.16 6.27
N GLU A 50 1.83 3.38 6.16
CA GLU A 50 1.19 2.76 7.33
C GLU A 50 2.06 1.62 7.89
N LEU A 51 2.66 0.79 7.03
CA LEU A 51 3.61 -0.26 7.44
C LEU A 51 4.87 0.34 8.09
N ASP A 52 5.42 1.41 7.52
CA ASP A 52 6.57 2.13 8.10
C ASP A 52 6.25 2.72 9.48
N ARG A 53 5.07 3.35 9.62
CA ARG A 53 4.58 3.86 10.90
C ARG A 53 4.51 2.75 11.95
N ARG A 54 3.99 1.58 11.59
CA ARG A 54 3.87 0.42 12.51
C ARG A 54 5.21 -0.19 12.86
N GLY A 55 6.10 -0.38 11.88
CA GLY A 55 7.47 -0.84 12.11
C GLY A 55 8.25 0.11 13.02
N SER A 56 8.06 1.43 12.84
CA SER A 56 8.63 2.45 13.72
C SER A 56 8.02 2.45 15.12
N ALA A 57 6.73 2.15 15.26
CA ALA A 57 6.04 2.07 16.54
C ALA A 57 6.49 0.84 17.35
N THR A 58 6.57 -0.34 16.72
CA THR A 58 7.07 -1.57 17.36
C THR A 58 8.55 -1.45 17.74
N SER A 59 9.36 -0.74 16.93
CA SER A 59 10.76 -0.46 17.29
C SER A 59 10.91 0.49 18.49
N ARG A 60 9.95 1.39 18.73
CA ARG A 60 9.99 2.32 19.89
C ARG A 60 9.48 1.70 21.18
N ASP A 61 8.59 0.72 21.11
CA ASP A 61 8.04 0.03 22.27
C ASP A 61 9.01 -1.00 22.88
N ALA A 62 10.04 -1.39 22.12
CA ALA A 62 11.06 -2.37 22.52
C ALA A 62 12.27 -1.77 23.29
N THR A 63 12.22 -0.51 23.73
CA THR A 63 13.30 0.17 24.48
C THR A 63 12.81 0.64 25.86
#